data_AF-A0A2P5FWK3-F1
#
_entry.id   AF-A0A2P5FWK3-F1
#
_cell.length_a   1.000
_cell.length_b   1.000
_cell.length_c   1.000
_cell.angle_alpha   90.00
_cell.angle_beta   90.00
_cell.angle_gamma   90.00
#
_symmetry.space_group_name_H-M   'P 1'
#
loop_
_entity.id
_entity.type
_entity.pdbx_description
1 polymer ?
#
loop_
_entity_poly.entity_id
_entity_poly.type
_entity_poly.pdbx_seq_one_letter_code
_entity_poly.pdbx_strand_id
1 'polypeptide(L)'
;MQSAAAQNERAGVVGHVDVSDVAAVEGVTVTETDVPGYRIVTESVGGQVVGQYIQPTPTAQAMVVSAITIGEALEATVKTAGDKPVDHSDAAAIQAAEVRATGINVITPGGLAATAQSAASFNAGIDKDENKIKLRDVLTDATAKLPADKAVTRQDAEGVTSAELRNNPNLSTQPGGVAASVMAAARLNESTNI
;
A
#
# COMPACT_ATOMS: atom_id res chain seq x y z
N MET A 1 -26.32 -23.01 -14.93
CA MET A 1 -25.91 -21.74 -15.57
C MET A 1 -26.72 -21.58 -16.85
N GLN A 2 -27.59 -20.58 -16.94
CA GLN A 2 -28.29 -20.24 -18.19
C GLN A 2 -27.35 -19.35 -19.01
N SER A 3 -27.02 -19.75 -20.25
CA SER A 3 -26.15 -19.01 -21.15
C SER A 3 -26.78 -17.68 -21.56
N ALA A 4 -25.96 -16.63 -21.70
CA ALA A 4 -26.39 -15.27 -22.09
C ALA A 4 -27.25 -15.23 -23.37
N ALA A 5 -27.02 -16.15 -24.31
CA ALA A 5 -27.82 -16.29 -25.53
C ALA A 5 -29.31 -16.59 -25.25
N ALA A 6 -29.59 -17.50 -24.31
CA ALA A 6 -30.97 -17.89 -23.97
C ALA A 6 -31.74 -16.78 -23.25
N GLN A 7 -31.04 -15.87 -22.57
CA GLN A 7 -31.66 -14.71 -21.92
C GLN A 7 -32.01 -13.61 -22.93
N ASN A 8 -31.19 -13.45 -23.98
CA ASN A 8 -31.41 -12.45 -25.02
C ASN A 8 -32.54 -12.84 -25.99
N GLU A 9 -32.69 -14.13 -26.31
CA GLU A 9 -33.85 -14.63 -27.07
C GLU A 9 -35.16 -14.42 -26.29
N ARG A 10 -35.14 -14.68 -24.98
CA ARG A 10 -36.32 -14.55 -24.12
C ARG A 10 -36.73 -13.09 -23.87
N ALA A 11 -35.78 -12.16 -23.98
CA ALA A 11 -35.99 -10.72 -23.92
C ALA A 11 -36.39 -10.11 -25.27
N GLY A 12 -36.45 -10.91 -26.35
CA GLY A 12 -36.86 -10.46 -27.69
C GLY A 12 -35.87 -9.53 -28.38
N VAL A 13 -34.62 -9.49 -27.92
CA VAL A 13 -33.56 -8.60 -28.46
C VAL A 13 -32.90 -9.20 -29.70
N VAL A 14 -33.01 -10.51 -29.88
CA VAL A 14 -32.53 -11.26 -31.06
C VAL A 14 -33.61 -12.27 -31.49
N GLY A 15 -34.06 -12.17 -32.74
CA GLY A 15 -34.96 -13.14 -33.36
C GLY A 15 -34.20 -14.22 -34.14
N HIS A 16 -34.82 -15.38 -34.35
CA HIS A 16 -34.26 -16.52 -35.11
C HIS A 16 -33.92 -16.20 -36.58
N VAL A 17 -34.24 -14.98 -37.03
CA VAL A 17 -34.12 -14.49 -38.41
C VAL A 17 -33.23 -13.23 -38.48
N ASP A 18 -32.73 -12.73 -37.34
CA ASP A 18 -31.90 -11.52 -37.27
C ASP A 18 -30.40 -11.83 -37.48
N VAL A 19 -30.09 -12.69 -38.44
CA VAL A 19 -28.72 -12.87 -38.92
C VAL A 19 -28.63 -12.17 -40.26
N SER A 20 -27.80 -11.13 -40.38
CA SER A 20 -27.50 -10.58 -41.70
C SER A 20 -26.84 -11.68 -42.54
N ASP A 21 -27.32 -11.95 -43.75
CA ASP A 21 -26.91 -13.05 -44.63
C ASP A 21 -25.38 -13.24 -44.71
N VAL A 22 -24.61 -12.14 -44.65
CA VAL A 22 -23.13 -12.17 -44.71
C VAL A 22 -22.50 -12.83 -43.48
N ALA A 23 -23.04 -12.60 -42.28
CA ALA A 23 -22.51 -13.23 -41.06
C ALA A 23 -22.89 -14.71 -40.97
N ALA A 24 -24.03 -15.11 -41.56
CA ALA A 24 -24.47 -16.51 -41.65
C ALA A 24 -23.63 -17.33 -42.65
N VAL A 25 -23.17 -16.71 -43.74
CA VAL A 25 -22.47 -17.39 -44.85
C VAL A 25 -20.94 -17.31 -44.74
N GLU A 26 -20.39 -16.15 -44.36
CA GLU A 26 -18.93 -15.92 -44.39
C GLU A 26 -18.27 -15.88 -43.00
N GLY A 27 -19.07 -15.89 -41.93
CA GLY A 27 -18.61 -16.00 -40.55
C GLY A 27 -18.02 -14.71 -39.96
N VAL A 28 -18.01 -14.64 -38.63
CA VAL A 28 -17.38 -13.56 -37.85
C VAL A 28 -16.01 -14.04 -37.39
N THR A 29 -14.96 -13.26 -37.67
CA THR A 29 -13.59 -13.59 -37.26
C THR A 29 -13.02 -12.48 -36.39
N VAL A 30 -12.49 -12.86 -35.22
CA VAL A 30 -11.75 -11.97 -34.33
C VAL A 30 -10.29 -12.38 -34.35
N THR A 31 -9.39 -11.46 -34.70
CA THR A 31 -7.95 -11.69 -34.70
C THR A 31 -7.27 -10.79 -33.68
N GLU A 32 -6.38 -11.38 -32.88
CA GLU A 32 -5.57 -10.67 -31.89
C GLU A 32 -4.14 -10.58 -32.41
N THR A 33 -3.58 -9.37 -32.42
CA THR A 33 -2.18 -9.10 -32.77
C THR A 33 -1.49 -8.43 -31.60
N ASP A 34 -0.55 -9.13 -30.97
CA ASP A 34 0.27 -8.55 -29.91
C ASP A 34 1.40 -7.70 -30.52
N VAL A 35 1.45 -6.44 -30.10
CA VAL A 35 2.56 -5.50 -30.36
C VAL A 35 3.19 -5.10 -29.03
N PRO A 36 4.44 -4.63 -28.98
CA PRO A 36 5.04 -4.19 -27.72
C PRO A 36 4.18 -3.12 -27.02
N GLY A 37 3.65 -3.46 -25.84
CA GLY A 37 2.82 -2.58 -25.00
C GLY A 37 1.33 -2.52 -25.33
N TYR A 38 0.89 -3.08 -26.47
CA TYR A 38 -0.51 -3.10 -26.86
C TYR A 38 -0.92 -4.43 -27.51
N ARG A 39 -2.17 -4.82 -27.34
CA ARG A 39 -2.85 -5.86 -28.10
C ARG A 39 -3.87 -5.21 -29.00
N ILE A 40 -3.78 -5.48 -30.30
CA ILE A 40 -4.74 -5.00 -31.29
C ILE A 40 -5.73 -6.12 -31.56
N VAL A 41 -6.99 -5.88 -31.23
CA VAL A 41 -8.11 -6.80 -31.50
C VAL A 41 -8.83 -6.30 -32.75
N THR A 42 -8.89 -7.12 -33.80
CA THR A 42 -9.57 -6.79 -35.06
C THR A 42 -10.76 -7.72 -35.26
N GLU A 43 -11.94 -7.14 -35.39
CA GLU A 43 -13.19 -7.84 -35.68
C GLU A 43 -13.51 -7.68 -37.17
N SER A 44 -13.81 -8.79 -37.84
CA SER A 44 -14.14 -8.81 -39.26
C SER A 44 -15.34 -9.71 -39.55
N VAL A 45 -16.12 -9.33 -40.56
CA VAL A 45 -17.26 -10.10 -41.08
C VAL A 45 -17.06 -10.18 -42.59
N GLY A 46 -17.02 -11.40 -43.15
CA GLY A 46 -16.79 -11.58 -44.59
C GLY A 46 -15.44 -11.05 -45.11
N GLY A 47 -14.40 -11.09 -44.27
CA GLY A 47 -13.08 -10.53 -44.59
C GLY A 47 -13.00 -8.99 -44.55
N GLN A 48 -14.10 -8.29 -44.26
CA GLN A 48 -14.11 -6.85 -44.08
C GLN A 48 -14.04 -6.49 -42.59
N VAL A 49 -13.10 -5.62 -42.22
CA VAL A 49 -12.92 -5.16 -40.84
C VAL A 49 -14.10 -4.27 -40.42
N VAL A 50 -14.80 -4.69 -39.38
CA VAL A 50 -15.95 -3.97 -38.79
C VAL A 50 -15.58 -3.24 -37.51
N GLY A 51 -14.51 -3.66 -36.83
CA GLY A 51 -14.03 -3.03 -35.60
C GLY A 51 -12.55 -3.29 -35.38
N GLN A 52 -11.84 -2.28 -34.88
CA GLN A 52 -10.45 -2.43 -34.45
C GLN A 52 -10.25 -1.70 -33.13
N TYR A 53 -9.78 -2.44 -32.13
CA TYR A 53 -9.59 -1.94 -30.77
C TYR A 53 -8.15 -2.15 -30.34
N ILE A 54 -7.54 -1.09 -29.81
CA ILE A 54 -6.22 -1.17 -29.21
C ILE A 54 -6.43 -1.30 -27.70
N GLN A 55 -6.11 -2.47 -27.17
CA GLN A 55 -6.06 -2.70 -25.74
C GLN A 55 -4.60 -2.56 -25.30
N PRO A 56 -4.29 -1.82 -24.24
CA PRO A 56 -2.98 -1.96 -23.61
C PRO A 56 -2.82 -3.43 -23.22
N THR A 57 -1.70 -4.07 -23.60
CA THR A 57 -1.43 -5.39 -23.04
C THR A 57 -1.33 -5.18 -21.53
N PRO A 58 -1.94 -6.03 -20.68
CA PRO A 58 -1.60 -6.05 -19.27
C PRO A 58 -0.18 -6.58 -19.14
N THR A 59 0.80 -5.77 -19.55
CA THR A 59 2.13 -5.82 -18.97
C THR A 59 1.87 -5.77 -17.49
N ALA A 60 2.33 -6.82 -16.80
CA ALA A 60 2.29 -6.99 -15.35
C ALA A 60 2.19 -5.61 -14.73
N GLN A 61 1.04 -5.33 -14.10
CA GLN A 61 0.74 -4.06 -13.44
C GLN A 61 2.07 -3.44 -13.07
N ALA A 62 2.45 -2.36 -13.76
CA ALA A 62 3.39 -1.45 -13.14
C ALA A 62 2.68 -1.14 -11.84
N MET A 63 3.03 -1.87 -10.77
CA MET A 63 2.75 -1.46 -9.43
C MET A 63 3.37 -0.08 -9.48
N VAL A 64 2.53 0.94 -9.56
CA VAL A 64 2.90 2.24 -9.07
C VAL A 64 3.10 1.94 -7.60
N VAL A 65 4.29 1.44 -7.26
CA VAL A 65 4.73 1.29 -5.89
C VAL A 65 4.92 2.74 -5.50
N SER A 66 3.83 3.37 -5.08
CA SER A 66 3.87 4.66 -4.43
C SER A 66 4.92 4.53 -3.33
N ALA A 67 5.84 5.49 -3.29
CA ALA A 67 6.91 5.46 -2.30
C ALA A 67 6.31 5.28 -0.91
N ILE A 68 6.83 4.30 -0.16
CA ILE A 68 6.37 3.98 1.17
C ILE A 68 6.53 5.22 2.05
N THR A 69 5.48 5.58 2.75
CA THR A 69 5.45 6.75 3.63
C THR A 69 5.93 6.41 5.03
N ILE A 70 6.15 7.45 5.86
CA ILE A 70 6.56 7.24 7.25
C ILE A 70 5.39 6.63 8.05
N GLY A 71 4.15 7.05 7.81
CA GLY A 71 2.96 6.46 8.43
C GLY A 71 2.80 4.98 8.09
N GLU A 72 2.94 4.60 6.81
CA GLU A 72 2.88 3.20 6.39
C GLU A 72 3.98 2.35 7.03
N ALA A 73 5.20 2.90 7.16
CA ALA A 73 6.30 2.22 7.83
C ALA A 73 6.02 1.99 9.33
N LEU A 74 5.37 2.95 10.00
CA LEU A 74 4.94 2.82 11.40
C LEU A 74 3.81 1.78 11.55
N GLU A 75 2.85 1.73 10.63
CA GLU A 75 1.82 0.70 10.62
C GLU A 75 2.40 -0.68 10.35
N ALA A 76 3.44 -0.78 9.52
CA ALA A 76 4.15 -2.04 9.31
C ALA A 76 4.81 -2.56 10.60
N THR A 77 5.25 -1.68 11.51
CA THR A 77 5.77 -2.07 12.83
C THR A 77 4.72 -2.81 13.66
N VAL A 78 3.42 -2.52 13.49
CA VAL A 78 2.34 -3.26 14.17
C VAL A 78 2.37 -4.75 13.80
N LYS A 79 2.73 -5.08 12.56
CA LYS A 79 2.79 -6.48 12.08
C LYS A 79 4.02 -7.23 12.61
N THR A 80 5.12 -6.53 12.85
CA THR A 80 6.41 -7.14 13.23
C THR A 80 6.66 -7.12 14.74
N ALA A 81 6.22 -6.08 15.43
CA ALA A 81 6.48 -5.84 16.85
C ALA A 81 5.24 -5.31 17.61
N GLY A 82 4.04 -5.42 17.06
CA GLY A 82 2.83 -4.87 17.67
C GLY A 82 2.49 -5.40 19.06
N ASP A 83 2.98 -6.59 19.43
CA ASP A 83 2.82 -7.18 20.77
C ASP A 83 3.75 -6.62 21.84
N LYS A 84 4.79 -5.88 21.43
CA LYS A 84 5.78 -5.30 22.33
C LYS A 84 5.14 -4.16 23.15
N PRO A 85 5.35 -4.14 24.47
CA PRO A 85 5.06 -2.95 25.29
C PRO A 85 5.84 -1.73 24.78
N VAL A 86 5.19 -0.58 24.74
CA VAL A 86 5.86 0.68 24.37
C VAL A 86 6.84 1.08 25.47
N ASP A 87 8.10 1.31 25.11
CA ASP A 87 9.12 1.87 25.99
C ASP A 87 9.50 3.32 25.60
N HIS A 88 10.36 3.94 26.40
CA HIS A 88 10.81 5.32 26.13
C HIS A 88 11.64 5.44 24.84
N SER A 89 12.35 4.39 24.44
CA SER A 89 13.13 4.37 23.21
C SER A 89 12.21 4.34 21.98
N ASP A 90 11.16 3.52 22.01
CA ASP A 90 10.10 3.48 21.01
C ASP A 90 9.40 4.84 20.90
N ALA A 91 9.05 5.45 22.04
CA ALA A 91 8.39 6.75 22.06
C ALA A 91 9.26 7.86 21.44
N ALA A 92 10.59 7.81 21.65
CA ALA A 92 11.54 8.72 21.01
C ALA A 92 11.66 8.47 19.49
N ALA A 93 11.67 7.21 19.07
CA ALA A 93 11.69 6.84 17.66
C ALA A 93 10.41 7.30 16.94
N ILE A 94 9.24 7.09 17.54
CA ILE A 94 7.93 7.52 17.01
C ILE A 94 7.87 9.04 16.92
N GLN A 95 8.35 9.76 17.93
CA GLN A 95 8.44 11.22 17.88
C GLN A 95 9.32 11.68 16.72
N ALA A 96 10.50 11.09 16.55
CA ALA A 96 11.39 11.45 15.45
C ALA A 96 10.74 11.16 14.08
N ALA A 97 9.97 10.08 13.97
CA ALA A 97 9.21 9.75 12.78
C ALA A 97 8.11 10.79 12.49
N GLU A 98 7.30 11.16 13.49
CA GLU A 98 6.24 12.17 13.36
C GLU A 98 6.78 13.55 12.97
N VAL A 99 7.87 14.00 13.61
CA VAL A 99 8.53 15.28 13.29
C VAL A 99 9.02 15.28 11.84
N ARG A 100 9.55 14.14 11.37
CA ARG A 100 10.07 14.01 10.00
C ARG A 100 8.97 13.92 8.96
N ALA A 101 7.87 13.26 9.28
CA ALA A 101 6.70 13.15 8.42
C ALA A 101 6.06 14.53 8.20
N THR A 102 5.79 15.25 9.29
CA THR A 102 5.04 16.50 9.27
C THR A 102 5.91 17.74 9.03
N GLY A 103 7.21 17.66 9.30
CA GLY A 103 8.10 18.82 9.36
C GLY A 103 7.88 19.70 10.60
N ILE A 104 7.01 19.30 11.53
CA ILE A 104 6.68 20.05 12.73
C ILE A 104 7.57 19.56 13.87
N ASN A 105 8.44 20.44 14.37
CA ASN A 105 9.41 20.09 15.42
C ASN A 105 8.86 20.22 16.85
N VAL A 106 7.53 20.33 16.99
CA VAL A 106 6.81 20.45 18.26
C VAL A 106 5.89 19.26 18.39
N ILE A 107 5.81 18.66 19.59
CA ILE A 107 4.87 17.56 19.85
C ILE A 107 3.44 18.11 19.73
N THR A 108 2.69 17.57 18.78
CA THR A 108 1.29 17.95 18.59
C THR A 108 0.45 17.28 19.68
N PRO A 109 -0.33 18.02 20.49
CA PRO A 109 -1.23 17.43 21.47
C PRO A 109 -2.20 16.45 20.79
N GLY A 110 -2.25 15.21 21.28
CA GLY A 110 -3.07 14.15 20.68
C GLY A 110 -2.46 13.46 19.45
N GLY A 111 -1.23 13.81 19.05
CA GLY A 111 -0.48 13.11 18.01
C GLY A 111 0.00 11.71 18.42
N LEU A 112 0.60 10.98 17.47
CA LEU A 112 1.21 9.68 17.71
C LEU A 112 2.34 9.78 18.73
N ALA A 113 3.18 10.80 18.62
CA ALA A 113 4.29 11.02 19.53
C ALA A 113 3.81 11.27 20.98
N ALA A 114 2.79 12.11 21.15
CA ALA A 114 2.20 12.38 22.47
C ALA A 114 1.60 11.11 23.09
N THR A 115 0.90 10.31 22.29
CA THR A 115 0.30 9.04 22.71
C THR A 115 1.37 8.03 23.11
N ALA A 116 2.45 7.90 22.31
CA ALA A 116 3.57 7.01 22.60
C ALA A 116 4.30 7.39 23.90
N GLN A 117 4.52 8.69 24.14
CA GLN A 117 5.13 9.18 25.39
C GLN A 117 4.25 8.88 26.60
N SER A 118 2.94 9.13 26.49
CA SER A 118 1.98 8.79 27.54
C SER A 118 1.97 7.28 27.82
N ALA A 119 2.04 6.46 26.77
CA ALA A 119 2.09 5.01 26.89
C ALA A 119 3.37 4.54 27.59
N ALA A 120 4.53 5.07 27.20
CA ALA A 120 5.81 4.74 27.82
C ALA A 120 5.84 5.13 29.32
N SER A 121 5.38 6.34 29.65
CA SER A 121 5.29 6.79 31.05
C SER A 121 4.33 5.95 31.89
N PHE A 122 3.19 5.54 31.32
CA PHE A 122 2.26 4.63 31.98
C PHE A 122 2.90 3.26 32.21
N ASN A 123 3.53 2.70 31.17
CA ASN A 123 4.16 1.38 31.21
C ASN A 123 5.34 1.31 32.19
N ALA A 124 6.04 2.43 32.43
CA ALA A 124 7.12 2.50 33.40
C ALA A 124 6.67 2.17 34.84
N GLY A 125 5.39 2.38 35.16
CA GLY A 125 4.80 2.08 36.46
C GLY A 125 4.12 0.71 36.56
N ILE A 126 4.17 -0.11 35.50
CA ILE A 126 3.46 -1.40 35.42
C ILE A 126 4.48 -2.54 35.33
N ASP A 127 4.43 -3.47 36.28
CA ASP A 127 5.37 -4.62 36.29
C ASP A 127 5.00 -5.71 35.27
N LYS A 128 3.70 -5.93 35.04
CA LYS A 128 3.20 -7.00 34.16
C LYS A 128 3.03 -6.51 32.74
N ASP A 129 3.77 -7.11 31.81
CA ASP A 129 3.71 -6.76 30.37
C ASP A 129 2.31 -6.92 29.75
N GLU A 130 1.47 -7.81 30.29
CA GLU A 130 0.08 -8.02 29.85
C GLU A 130 -0.80 -6.77 30.03
N ASN A 131 -0.48 -5.94 31.02
CA ASN A 131 -1.22 -4.72 31.35
C ASN A 131 -0.62 -3.46 30.71
N LYS A 132 0.51 -3.61 30.00
CA LYS A 132 1.18 -2.49 29.34
C LYS A 132 0.50 -2.17 28.02
N ILE A 133 0.52 -0.90 27.67
CA ILE A 133 0.10 -0.41 26.36
C ILE A 133 1.14 -0.87 25.33
N LYS A 134 0.68 -1.50 24.25
CA LYS A 134 1.53 -2.10 23.23
C LYS A 134 1.69 -1.20 22.01
N LEU A 135 2.69 -1.49 21.18
CA LEU A 135 2.94 -0.72 19.96
C LEU A 135 1.74 -0.70 19.03
N ARG A 136 0.96 -1.78 18.94
CA ARG A 136 -0.28 -1.79 18.15
C ARG A 136 -1.29 -0.75 18.62
N ASP A 137 -1.43 -0.54 19.92
CA ASP A 137 -2.44 0.37 20.47
C ASP A 137 -2.13 1.83 20.12
N VAL A 138 -0.85 2.13 19.89
CA VAL A 138 -0.38 3.47 19.49
C VAL A 138 -0.34 3.64 17.98
N LEU A 139 0.26 2.68 17.27
CA LEU A 139 0.61 2.78 15.84
C LEU A 139 -0.48 2.31 14.88
N THR A 140 -1.57 1.73 15.36
CA THR A 140 -2.74 1.47 14.50
C THR A 140 -3.25 2.78 13.90
N ASP A 141 -3.52 2.76 12.59
CA ASP A 141 -3.95 3.91 11.79
C ASP A 141 -2.97 5.09 11.85
N ALA A 142 -1.66 4.82 11.96
CA ALA A 142 -0.64 5.87 11.99
C ALA A 142 -0.69 6.75 10.73
N THR A 143 -1.01 6.17 9.58
CA THR A 143 -1.15 6.93 8.32
C THR A 143 -2.27 7.96 8.40
N ALA A 144 -3.37 7.65 9.10
CA ALA A 144 -4.50 8.57 9.30
C ALA A 144 -4.25 9.61 10.41
N LYS A 145 -3.36 9.30 11.35
CA LYS A 145 -3.02 10.16 12.50
C LYS A 145 -1.93 11.19 12.19
N LEU A 146 -1.20 11.02 11.09
CA LEU A 146 -0.22 12.00 10.61
C LEU A 146 -0.91 13.06 9.74
N PRO A 147 -0.95 14.35 10.14
CA PRO A 147 -1.64 15.39 9.39
C PRO A 147 -0.98 15.71 8.04
N ALA A 148 0.31 15.43 7.92
CA ALA A 148 1.07 15.46 6.69
C ALA A 148 2.04 14.28 6.74
N ASP A 149 1.82 13.31 5.86
CA ASP A 149 2.70 12.16 5.69
C ASP A 149 3.50 12.30 4.39
N LYS A 150 4.74 11.86 4.42
CA LYS A 150 5.67 11.97 3.29
C LYS A 150 6.37 10.63 3.05
N ALA A 151 6.84 10.44 1.83
CA ALA A 151 7.69 9.30 1.47
C ALA A 151 8.92 9.25 2.37
N VAL A 152 9.22 8.07 2.92
CA VAL A 152 10.40 7.89 3.78
C VAL A 152 11.68 8.00 2.95
N THR A 153 12.64 8.77 3.46
CA THR A 153 14.00 8.86 2.92
C THR A 153 14.99 8.17 3.84
N ARG A 154 16.19 7.87 3.33
CA ARG A 154 17.27 7.33 4.16
C ARG A 154 17.67 8.26 5.31
N GLN A 155 17.72 9.57 5.06
CA GLN A 155 18.00 10.56 6.11
C GLN A 155 16.92 10.53 7.21
N ASP A 156 15.67 10.25 6.84
CA ASP A 156 14.58 10.07 7.81
C ASP A 156 14.77 8.83 8.68
N ALA A 157 15.06 7.69 8.06
CA ALA A 157 15.32 6.44 8.76
C ALA A 157 16.52 6.52 9.73
N GLU A 158 17.63 7.14 9.29
CA GLU A 158 18.83 7.33 10.12
C GLU A 158 18.55 8.22 11.34
N GLY A 159 17.69 9.24 11.16
CA GLY A 159 17.25 10.08 12.27
C GLY A 159 16.40 9.36 13.29
N VAL A 160 15.44 8.55 12.84
CA VAL A 160 14.59 7.72 13.71
C VAL A 160 15.46 6.73 14.49
N THR A 161 16.40 6.09 13.80
CA THR A 161 17.38 5.17 14.41
C THR A 161 18.23 5.86 15.48
N SER A 162 18.72 7.07 15.17
CA SER A 162 19.51 7.86 16.12
C SER A 162 18.69 8.24 17.36
N ALA A 163 17.40 8.53 17.20
CA ALA A 163 16.51 8.84 18.32
C ALA A 163 16.26 7.61 19.21
N GLU A 164 16.00 6.45 18.60
CA GLU A 164 15.84 5.18 19.31
C GLU A 164 17.09 4.87 20.14
N LEU A 165 18.28 4.90 19.51
CA LEU A 165 19.56 4.60 20.15
C LEU A 165 19.90 5.56 21.30
N ARG A 166 19.67 6.86 21.12
CA ARG A 166 19.93 7.87 22.17
C ARG A 166 19.10 7.64 23.42
N ASN A 167 17.92 7.06 23.26
CA ASN A 167 16.98 6.84 24.34
C ASN A 167 16.86 5.35 24.72
N ASN A 168 17.74 4.49 24.18
CA ASN A 168 17.86 3.08 24.54
C ASN A 168 19.05 2.88 25.51
N PRO A 169 18.83 2.42 26.75
CA PRO A 169 19.91 2.13 27.69
C PRO A 169 20.87 1.02 27.20
N ASN A 170 20.43 0.15 26.29
CA ASN A 170 21.24 -0.94 25.73
C ASN A 170 21.95 -0.57 24.42
N LEU A 171 21.78 0.66 23.91
CA LEU A 171 22.41 1.16 22.68
C LEU A 171 22.23 0.23 21.46
N SER A 172 21.10 -0.48 21.38
CA SER A 172 20.77 -1.38 20.28
C SER A 172 19.46 -0.95 19.61
N THR A 173 19.31 -1.29 18.34
CA THR A 173 18.00 -1.16 17.66
C THR A 173 17.23 -2.45 17.83
N GLN A 174 15.92 -2.36 18.04
CA GLN A 174 15.11 -3.57 18.16
C GLN A 174 14.84 -4.17 16.77
N PRO A 175 15.14 -5.46 16.54
CA PRO A 175 14.76 -6.14 15.31
C PRO A 175 13.23 -6.09 15.12
N GLY A 176 12.78 -5.55 13.98
CA GLY A 176 11.36 -5.40 13.67
C GLY A 176 10.64 -4.29 14.45
N GLY A 177 11.37 -3.47 15.22
CA GLY A 177 10.83 -2.27 15.89
C GLY A 177 10.67 -1.08 14.94
N VAL A 178 10.43 0.10 15.52
CA VAL A 178 10.12 1.33 14.78
C VAL A 178 11.27 1.72 13.82
N ALA A 179 12.52 1.83 14.30
CA ALA A 179 13.64 2.19 13.42
C ALA A 179 13.88 1.16 12.31
N ALA A 180 13.73 -0.13 12.62
CA ALA A 180 13.93 -1.20 11.64
C ALA A 180 12.90 -1.13 10.50
N SER A 181 11.62 -0.91 10.82
CA SER A 181 10.56 -0.78 9.82
C SER A 181 10.76 0.47 8.94
N VAL A 182 11.08 1.62 9.56
CA VAL A 182 11.34 2.87 8.83
C VAL A 182 12.58 2.73 7.92
N MET A 183 13.63 2.04 8.39
CA MET A 183 14.82 1.77 7.58
C MET A 183 14.56 0.79 6.44
N ALA A 184 13.75 -0.25 6.66
CA ALA A 184 13.35 -1.15 5.60
C ALA A 184 12.55 -0.42 4.52
N ALA A 185 11.61 0.43 4.91
CA ALA A 185 10.83 1.26 4.00
C ALA A 185 11.72 2.23 3.19
N ALA A 186 12.70 2.88 3.82
CA ALA A 186 13.65 3.74 3.13
C ALA A 186 14.48 2.99 2.07
N ARG A 187 14.95 1.77 2.39
CA ARG A 187 15.69 0.93 1.44
C ARG A 187 14.82 0.52 0.24
N LEU A 188 13.56 0.18 0.48
CA LEU A 188 12.62 -0.17 -0.59
C LEU A 188 12.34 1.02 -1.51
N ASN A 189 12.20 2.23 -0.93
CA ASN A 189 12.04 3.45 -1.71
C ASN A 189 13.27 3.76 -2.57
N GLU A 190 14.48 3.59 -2.04
CA GLU A 190 15.72 3.76 -2.80
C GLU A 190 15.82 2.77 -3.97
N SER A 191 15.41 1.50 -3.78
CA SER A 191 15.42 0.49 -4.84
C SER A 191 14.32 0.65 -5.89
N THR A 192 13.29 1.43 -5.59
CA THR A 192 12.17 1.71 -6.53
C THR A 192 12.43 2.98 -7.34
N ASN A 193 13.37 3.83 -6.88
CA ASN A 193 13.72 5.10 -7.51
C ASN A 193 14.96 5.00 -8.44
N ILE A 194 15.31 3.78 -8.86
CA ILE A 194 16.38 3.45 -9.83
C ILE A 194 15.78 2.85 -11.11
#